data_AF-A0A9E3LMJ6-F1
#
_entry.id   AF-A0A9E3LMJ6-F1
#
_cell.length_a   1.000
_cell.length_b   1.000
_cell.length_c   1.000
_cell.angle_alpha   90.00
_cell.angle_beta   90.00
_cell.angle_gamma   90.00
#
_symmetry.space_group_name_H-M   'P 1'
#
loop_
_entity.id
_entity.type
_entity.pdbx_description
1 polymer ?
#
loop_
_entity_poly.entity_id
_entity_poly.type
_entity_poly.pdbx_seq_one_letter_code
_entity_poly.pdbx_strand_id
1 'polypeptide(L)' 'MMQPGRRNPLLPWFIGLVVIVATDLWVGYQMFATACQATGLAQVLVLVVMPAVYLVLMYLTLRSQD' A
#
# COMPACT_ATOMS: atom_id res chain seq x y z
N MET A 1 -21.52 -4.32 22.83
CA MET A 1 -20.43 -4.18 21.82
C MET A 1 -20.07 -5.60 21.40
N MET A 2 -20.59 -6.09 20.27
CA MET A 2 -20.26 -7.44 19.79
C MET A 2 -18.76 -7.49 19.49
N GLN A 3 -17.98 -8.24 20.27
CA GLN A 3 -16.62 -8.61 19.86
C GLN A 3 -16.74 -9.57 18.67
N PRO A 4 -16.31 -9.19 17.45
CA PRO A 4 -16.21 -10.14 16.36
C PRO A 4 -15.14 -11.17 16.75
N GLY A 5 -15.51 -12.45 16.80
CA GLY A 5 -14.62 -13.52 17.24
C GLY A 5 -13.26 -13.45 16.55
N ARG A 6 -12.18 -13.47 17.36
CA ARG A 6 -10.75 -13.65 17.04
C ARG A 6 -10.42 -13.58 15.53
N ARG A 7 -10.63 -12.42 14.89
CA ARG A 7 -10.22 -12.21 13.49
C ARG A 7 -8.71 -12.08 13.49
N ASN A 8 -8.02 -12.87 12.65
CA ASN A 8 -6.57 -12.78 12.53
C ASN A 8 -6.19 -11.38 12.02
N PRO A 9 -5.59 -10.50 12.85
CA PRO A 9 -5.34 -9.11 12.48
C PRO A 9 -4.26 -8.99 11.38
N LEU A 10 -3.53 -10.07 11.14
CA LEU A 10 -2.52 -10.17 10.09
C LEU A 10 -3.13 -10.38 8.69
N LEU A 11 -4.34 -10.92 8.59
CA LEU A 11 -4.97 -11.21 7.30
C LEU A 11 -5.25 -9.93 6.48
N PRO A 12 -5.85 -8.87 7.03
CA PRO A 12 -5.98 -7.59 6.34
C PRO A 12 -4.63 -6.96 5.95
N TRP A 13 -3.61 -7.13 6.78
CA TRP A 13 -2.28 -6.58 6.53
C TRP A 13 -1.63 -7.23 5.31
N PHE A 14 -1.73 -8.56 5.19
CA PHE A 14 -1.22 -9.29 4.03
C PHE A 14 -1.94 -8.90 2.73
N ILE A 15 -3.27 -8.75 2.79
CA ILE A 15 -4.07 -8.31 1.64
C ILE A 15 -3.65 -6.91 1.21
N GLY A 16 -3.51 -5.97 2.14
CA GLY A 16 -3.09 -4.61 1.86
C GLY A 16 -1.70 -4.57 1.20
N LEU A 17 -0.73 -5.33 1.73
CA LEU A 17 0.62 -5.40 1.15
C LEU A 17 0.60 -5.92 -0.29
N VAL A 18 -0.15 -7.00 -0.56
CA VAL A 18 -0.25 -7.56 -1.92
C VAL A 18 -0.87 -6.56 -2.90
N VAL A 19 -1.92 -5.84 -2.49
CA VAL A 19 -2.57 -4.83 -3.33
C VAL A 19 -1.62 -3.67 -3.65
N ILE A 20 -0.88 -3.18 -2.66
CA ILE A 20 0.09 -2.09 -2.85
C ILE A 20 1.15 -2.51 -3.86
N VAL A 21 1.78 -3.66 -3.64
CA VAL A 21 2.86 -4.16 -4.52
C VAL A 21 2.36 -4.37 -5.95
N ALA A 22 1.17 -4.97 -6.12
CA ALA A 22 0.60 -5.18 -7.45
C ALA A 22 0.31 -3.84 -8.16
N THR A 23 -0.19 -2.86 -7.43
CA THR A 23 -0.50 -1.53 -7.96
C THR A 23 0.77 -0.77 -8.32
N ASP A 24 1.78 -0.77 -7.45
CA ASP A 24 3.07 -0.11 -7.70
C ASP A 24 3.81 -0.71 -8.90
N LEU A 25 3.77 -2.04 -9.07
CA LEU A 25 4.35 -2.70 -10.23
C LEU A 25 3.62 -2.31 -11.52
N TRP A 26 2.28 -2.27 -11.50
CA TRP A 26 1.49 -1.89 -12.65
C TRP A 26 1.73 -0.42 -13.04
N VAL A 27 1.64 0.50 -12.07
CA VAL A 27 1.86 1.93 -12.30
C VAL A 27 3.30 2.19 -12.70
N GLY A 28 4.27 1.56 -12.04
CA GLY A 28 5.68 1.64 -12.39
C GLY A 28 5.94 1.17 -13.82
N TYR A 29 5.37 0.04 -14.24
CA TYR A 29 5.45 -0.42 -15.63
C TYR A 29 4.88 0.61 -16.60
N GLN A 30 3.72 1.20 -16.31
CA GLN A 30 3.15 2.24 -17.17
C GLN A 30 4.05 3.48 -17.26
N MET A 31 4.65 3.92 -16.14
CA MET A 31 5.50 5.11 -16.11
C MET A 31 6.86 4.91 -16.79
N PHE A 32 7.44 3.71 -16.67
CA PHE A 32 8.78 3.42 -17.20
C PHE A 32 8.78 2.78 -18.59
N ALA A 33 7.77 1.98 -18.94
CA ALA A 33 7.73 1.21 -20.20
C ALA A 33 6.77 1.78 -21.24
N THR A 34 5.89 2.73 -20.89
CA THR A 34 4.95 3.36 -21.84
C THR A 34 5.16 4.87 -21.93
N ALA A 35 4.46 5.52 -22.85
CA ALA A 35 4.59 6.95 -23.13
C ALA A 35 4.04 7.87 -22.01
N CYS A 36 3.56 7.33 -20.88
CA CYS A 36 3.08 8.11 -19.75
C CYS A 36 4.25 8.55 -18.85
N GLN A 37 5.17 9.33 -19.41
CA GLN A 37 6.28 9.89 -18.64
C GLN A 37 5.74 10.99 -17.71
N ALA A 38 5.52 10.62 -16.45
CA ALA A 38 5.31 11.61 -15.41
C ALA A 38 6.63 12.30 -15.06
N THR A 39 6.54 13.52 -14.51
CA THR A 39 7.70 14.22 -13.98
C THR A 39 8.34 13.39 -12.85
N GLY A 40 9.68 13.42 -12.75
CA GLY A 40 10.40 12.59 -11.77
C GLY A 40 9.92 12.77 -10.32
N LEU A 41 9.46 13.97 -9.95
CA LEU A 41 8.85 14.23 -8.64
C LEU A 41 7.52 13.49 -8.45
N ALA A 42 6.64 13.52 -9.45
CA ALA A 42 5.37 12.80 -9.40
C ALA A 42 5.59 11.28 -9.32
N GLN A 43 6.60 10.77 -10.02
CA GLN A 43 6.99 9.37 -9.98
C GLN A 43 7.44 8.92 -8.58
N VAL A 44 8.29 9.70 -7.91
CA VAL A 44 8.74 9.39 -6.55
C VAL A 44 7.60 9.48 -5.53
N LEU A 45 6.74 10.51 -5.64
CA LEU A 45 5.60 10.66 -4.74
C LEU A 45 4.65 9.47 -4.83
N VAL A 46 4.32 9.02 -6.05
CA VAL A 46 3.34 7.96 -6.27
C VAL A 46 3.93 6.58 -5.96
N LEU A 47 5.14 6.27 -6.43
CA LEU A 47 5.72 4.93 -6.30
C LEU A 47 6.44 4.70 -4.97
N VAL A 48 6.71 5.74 -4.18
CA VAL A 48 7.48 5.62 -2.93
C VAL A 48 6.74 6.24 -1.75
N VAL A 49 6.38 7.53 -1.84
CA VAL A 49 5.84 8.24 -0.67
C VAL A 49 4.45 7.74 -0.31
N MET A 50 3.55 7.64 -1.28
CA MET A 50 2.18 7.14 -1.06
C MET A 50 2.15 5.72 -0.47
N PRO A 51 2.82 4.71 -1.06
CA PRO A 51 2.83 3.36 -0.50
C PRO A 51 3.52 3.30 0.87
N ALA A 52 4.59 4.07 1.10
CA ALA A 52 5.23 4.13 2.42
C ALA A 52 4.29 4.70 3.49
N VAL A 53 3.59 5.80 3.21
CA VAL A 53 2.59 6.38 4.14
C VAL A 53 1.48 5.38 4.41
N TYR A 54 0.98 4.70 3.37
CA TYR A 54 -0.08 3.71 3.54
C TYR A 54 0.36 2.52 4.39
N LEU A 55 1.57 1.99 4.16
CA LEU A 55 2.14 0.91 4.98
C LEU A 55 2.31 1.34 6.45
N VAL A 56 2.74 2.58 6.70
CA VAL A 56 2.83 3.14 8.06
C VAL A 56 1.46 3.20 8.71
N LEU A 57 0.43 3.71 8.02
CA LEU A 57 -0.93 3.75 8.54
C LEU A 57 -1.49 2.35 8.80
N MET A 58 -1.21 1.40 7.93
CA MET A 58 -1.62 0.00 8.09
C MET A 58 -0.91 -0.65 9.29
N TYR A 59 0.37 -0.36 9.51
CA TYR A 59 1.10 -0.80 10.69
C TYR A 59 0.57 -0.17 11.99
N LEU A 60 0.29 1.13 11.99
CA LEU A 60 -0.32 1.81 13.14
C LEU A 60 -1.70 1.24 13.47
N THR A 61 -2.48 0.90 12.43
CA THR A 61 -3.78 0.24 12.60
C THR A 61 -3.61 -1.13 13.27
N LEU A 62 -2.64 -1.94 12.81
CA LEU A 62 -2.32 -3.22 13.44
C LEU A 62 -1.93 -3.03 14.92
N ARG A 63 -1.00 -2.11 15.22
CA ARG A 63 -0.54 -1.81 16.58
C ARG A 63 -1.61 -1.24 17.50
N SER A 64 -2.66 -0.62 16.96
CA SER A 64 -3.80 -0.13 17.75
C SER A 64 -4.80 -1.24 18.11
N GLN A 65 -4.70 -2.41 17.47
CA GLN A 65 -5.57 -3.57 17.70
C GLN A 65 -4.94 -4.63 18.62
N ASP A 66 -3.63 -4.53 18.89
CA ASP A 66 -2.91 -5.25 19.95
C ASP A 66 -3.15 -4.61 21.33
#